data_AF-A0A7S4IKA2-F1
#
_entry.id   AF-A0A7S4IKA2-F1
#
_cell.length_a   1.000
_cell.length_b   1.000
_cell.length_c   1.000
_cell.angle_alpha   90.00
_cell.angle_beta   90.00
_cell.angle_gamma   90.00
#
_symmetry.space_group_name_H-M   'P 1'
#
loop_
_entity.id
_entity.type
_entity.pdbx_description
1 polymer ?
#
loop_
_entity_poly.entity_id
_entity_poly.type
_entity_poly.pdbx_seq_one_letter_code
_entity_poly.pdbx_strand_id
1 'polypeptide(L)'
;RGAKETDDPRYQFIAMALTGFSSQNEQVQAWRESCGSVINDLGDPYLQSCFTFLCNTGDSFSSVLNNTNLRLLDRIAFACSFLPDAELRTFIEEETSKVICTGNIEGIPLTGLSLDGVALFQNYIDRTADIQTACLAMSRVVPSRFIDSTVSQWVVIYKGLLDSWQLWHQRALLDISMSEGPLAEVKPAQVFARCTFCNNTLELGFANSKAKDRSRFRSGRSHPVEKVKISGCPSCKKPLPYCAVCTLPLHCMAPKMGQIDNRSKPARNFDEWFTWCQNCKHGGHS
;
A
#
# COMPACT_ATOMS: atom_id res chain seq x y z
N ARG A 1 6.06 33.73 -4.10
CA ARG A 1 5.75 34.57 -2.92
C ARG A 1 7.03 34.63 -2.10
N GLY A 2 7.71 35.78 -2.11
CA GLY A 2 9.02 35.95 -1.47
C GLY A 2 8.92 35.68 0.03
N ALA A 3 9.85 34.88 0.53
CA ALA A 3 10.08 34.75 1.95
C ALA A 3 10.56 36.11 2.45
N LYS A 4 9.78 36.73 3.35
CA LYS A 4 10.34 37.77 4.21
C LYS A 4 11.31 37.03 5.13
N GLU A 5 12.61 37.21 4.91
CA GLU A 5 13.62 36.91 5.90
C GLU A 5 13.28 37.72 7.14
N THR A 6 12.69 37.05 8.13
CA THR A 6 12.62 37.57 9.48
C THR A 6 14.03 37.45 10.04
N ASP A 7 14.70 38.60 10.13
CA ASP A 7 16.02 38.79 10.73
C ASP A 7 15.91 38.54 12.24
N ASP A 8 15.67 37.28 12.60
CA ASP A 8 15.58 36.85 13.99
C ASP A 8 16.99 36.89 14.58
N PRO A 9 17.24 37.70 15.63
CA PRO A 9 18.58 37.84 16.22
C PRO A 9 19.16 36.49 16.67
N ARG A 10 18.32 35.48 16.88
CA ARG A 10 18.73 34.10 17.18
C ARG A 10 19.49 33.45 16.02
N TYR A 11 19.12 33.70 14.76
CA TYR A 11 19.83 33.13 13.61
C TYR A 11 21.18 33.79 13.37
N GLN A 12 21.31 35.10 13.64
CA GLN A 12 22.61 35.78 13.61
C GLN A 12 23.55 35.24 14.68
N PHE A 13 23.02 34.98 15.89
CA PHE A 13 23.79 34.36 16.97
C PHE A 13 24.22 32.92 16.61
N ILE A 14 23.31 32.12 16.04
CA ILE A 14 23.63 30.76 15.57
C ILE A 14 24.69 30.79 14.46
N ALA A 15 24.57 31.70 13.49
CA ALA A 15 25.56 31.87 12.43
C ALA A 15 26.92 32.26 13.01
N MET A 16 26.95 33.21 13.96
CA MET A 16 28.17 33.58 14.68
C MET A 16 28.79 32.40 15.43
N ALA A 17 27.97 31.63 16.16
CA ALA A 17 28.42 30.44 16.87
C ALA A 17 28.96 29.38 15.90
N LEU A 18 28.30 29.10 14.79
CA LEU A 18 28.80 28.16 13.78
C LEU A 18 30.09 28.64 13.10
N THR A 19 30.24 29.95 12.85
CA THR A 19 31.49 30.51 12.29
C THR A 19 32.66 30.49 13.29
N GLY A 20 32.37 30.51 14.59
CA GLY A 20 33.36 30.43 15.66
C GLY A 20 33.91 29.01 15.89
N PHE A 21 33.31 28.00 15.26
CA PHE A 21 33.83 26.62 15.32
C PHE A 21 35.14 26.53 14.52
N SER A 22 36.27 26.60 15.23
CA SER A 22 37.61 26.44 14.65
C SER A 22 38.20 25.07 15.03
N SER A 23 39.11 24.54 14.22
CA SER A 23 39.80 23.26 14.51
C SER A 23 40.95 23.40 15.52
N GLN A 24 41.17 24.59 16.10
CA GLN A 24 42.27 24.88 17.02
C GLN A 24 41.84 24.71 18.48
N ASN A 25 42.49 23.77 19.18
CA ASN A 25 42.06 23.24 20.49
C ASN A 25 41.77 24.26 21.59
N GLU A 26 42.50 25.38 21.69
CA GLU A 26 42.31 26.35 22.77
C GLU A 26 41.05 27.22 22.59
N GLN A 27 40.74 27.62 21.36
CA GLN A 27 39.54 28.43 21.05
C GLN A 27 38.26 27.60 21.11
N VAL A 28 38.38 26.29 20.86
CA VAL A 28 37.28 25.34 20.92
C VAL A 28 36.71 25.20 22.32
N GLN A 29 37.52 25.26 23.39
CA GLN A 29 37.01 25.14 24.75
C GLN A 29 36.20 26.37 25.18
N ALA A 30 36.72 27.57 24.97
CA ALA A 30 36.00 28.81 25.26
C ALA A 30 34.71 28.94 24.43
N TRP A 31 34.74 28.46 23.18
CA TRP A 31 33.56 28.38 22.32
C TRP A 31 32.51 27.40 22.86
N ARG A 32 32.92 26.22 23.33
CA ARG A 32 32.03 25.20 23.93
C ARG A 32 31.36 25.72 25.20
N GLU A 33 32.10 26.40 26.06
CA GLU A 33 31.55 27.02 27.28
C GLU A 33 30.48 28.07 26.94
N SER A 34 30.75 28.91 25.94
CA SER A 34 29.77 29.90 25.45
C SER A 34 28.52 29.22 24.87
N CYS A 35 28.70 28.19 24.04
CA CYS A 35 27.58 27.45 23.45
C CYS A 35 26.76 26.68 24.49
N GLY A 36 27.40 26.14 25.53
CA GLY A 36 26.74 25.43 26.63
C GLY A 36 25.66 26.26 27.32
N SER A 37 25.87 27.56 27.47
CA SER A 37 24.89 28.48 28.06
C SER A 37 23.67 28.72 27.16
N VAL A 38 23.85 28.64 25.84
CA VAL A 38 22.83 28.99 24.84
C VAL A 38 22.03 27.77 24.37
N ILE A 39 22.59 26.57 24.45
CA ILE A 39 21.92 25.33 24.02
C ILE A 39 20.54 25.19 24.65
N ASN A 40 20.40 25.46 25.95
CA ASN A 40 19.11 25.31 26.64
C ASN A 40 18.09 26.38 26.27
N ASP A 41 18.54 27.54 25.79
CA ASP A 41 17.70 28.66 25.38
C ASP A 41 17.24 28.55 23.91
N LEU A 42 17.83 27.65 23.14
CA LEU A 42 17.38 27.35 21.78
C LEU A 42 16.05 26.62 21.83
N GLY A 43 14.98 27.22 21.28
CA GLY A 43 13.67 26.57 21.25
C GLY A 43 13.52 25.42 20.23
N ASP A 44 14.48 25.25 19.32
CA ASP A 44 14.44 24.24 18.26
C ASP A 44 15.28 23.00 18.64
N PRO A 45 14.67 21.81 18.79
CA PRO A 45 15.38 20.59 19.18
C PRO A 45 16.46 20.17 18.18
N TYR A 46 16.31 20.49 16.89
CA TYR A 46 17.34 20.17 15.89
C TYR A 46 18.58 21.01 16.11
N LEU A 47 18.42 22.32 16.32
CA LEU A 47 19.53 23.21 16.62
C LEU A 47 20.21 22.83 17.93
N GLN A 48 19.43 22.53 18.98
CA GLN A 48 19.95 22.01 20.25
C GLN A 48 20.83 20.77 20.01
N SER A 49 20.36 19.80 19.23
CA SER A 49 21.10 18.58 18.93
C SER A 49 22.33 18.82 18.07
N CYS A 50 22.29 19.75 17.10
CA CYS A 50 23.47 20.15 16.33
C CYS A 50 24.56 20.76 17.24
N PHE A 51 24.20 21.70 18.12
CA PHE A 51 25.17 22.27 19.05
C PHE A 51 25.66 21.26 20.09
N THR A 52 24.77 20.39 20.59
CA THR A 52 25.15 19.30 21.50
C THR A 52 26.15 18.37 20.83
N PHE A 53 25.96 18.04 19.56
CA PHE A 53 26.90 17.25 18.77
C PHE A 53 28.25 17.96 18.59
N LEU A 54 28.25 19.24 18.17
CA LEU A 54 29.48 20.01 17.96
C LEU A 54 30.25 20.27 19.27
N CYS A 55 29.53 20.43 20.39
CA CYS A 55 30.11 20.65 21.71
C CYS A 55 30.49 19.36 22.43
N ASN A 56 30.19 18.18 21.86
CA ASN A 56 30.55 16.91 22.47
C ASN A 56 32.06 16.66 22.39
N THR A 57 32.69 16.42 23.53
CA THR A 57 34.12 16.09 23.65
C THR A 57 34.38 14.60 23.80
N GLY A 58 33.34 13.79 24.00
CA GLY A 58 33.44 12.34 24.18
C GLY A 58 32.81 11.56 23.03
N ASP A 59 33.03 10.24 23.03
CA ASP A 59 32.52 9.33 22.01
C ASP A 59 31.04 8.95 22.19
N SER A 60 30.38 9.40 23.28
CA SER A 60 28.98 9.08 23.54
C SER A 60 28.04 10.11 22.93
N PHE A 61 27.20 9.69 22.00
CA PHE A 61 26.15 10.53 21.38
C PHE A 61 24.76 10.35 21.98
N SER A 62 24.68 9.80 23.20
CA SER A 62 23.42 9.45 23.87
C SER A 62 22.46 10.63 24.03
N SER A 63 22.96 11.85 24.22
CA SER A 63 22.14 13.07 24.33
C SER A 63 21.36 13.39 23.05
N VAL A 64 21.94 13.13 21.88
CA VAL A 64 21.28 13.32 20.58
C VAL A 64 20.35 12.15 20.27
N LEU A 65 20.81 10.92 20.52
CA LEU A 65 20.07 9.69 20.21
C LEU A 65 18.83 9.49 21.09
N ASN A 66 18.87 9.95 22.34
CA ASN A 66 17.73 9.86 23.27
C ASN A 66 16.78 11.06 23.19
N ASN A 67 17.06 12.06 22.36
CA ASN A 67 16.20 13.24 22.24
C ASN A 67 14.90 12.89 21.51
N THR A 68 13.83 12.63 22.26
CA THR A 68 12.51 12.27 21.71
C THR A 68 11.82 13.39 20.95
N ASN A 69 12.32 14.62 21.03
CA ASN A 69 11.83 15.74 20.21
C ASN A 69 12.35 15.69 18.77
N LEU A 70 13.35 14.85 18.48
CA LEU A 70 13.79 14.55 17.12
C LEU A 70 12.99 13.40 16.54
N ARG A 71 12.70 13.47 15.24
CA ARG A 71 12.08 12.36 14.50
C ARG A 71 12.95 11.11 14.62
N LEU A 72 12.29 9.96 14.76
CA LEU A 72 13.00 8.68 14.88
C LEU A 72 13.93 8.43 13.68
N LEU A 73 13.48 8.74 12.46
CA LEU A 73 14.28 8.59 11.25
C LEU A 73 15.59 9.39 11.28
N ASP A 74 15.55 10.62 11.81
CA ASP A 74 16.75 11.46 11.89
C ASP A 74 17.72 10.93 12.94
N ARG A 75 17.21 10.40 14.06
CA ARG A 75 18.02 9.72 15.07
C ARG A 75 18.66 8.44 14.54
N ILE A 76 17.94 7.65 13.75
CA ILE A 76 18.48 6.46 13.06
C ILE A 76 19.55 6.87 12.05
N ALA A 77 19.30 7.89 11.23
CA ALA A 77 20.27 8.37 10.24
C ALA A 77 21.55 8.88 10.92
N PHE A 78 21.41 9.61 12.02
CA PHE A 78 22.52 10.05 12.85
C PHE A 78 23.30 8.86 13.42
N ALA A 79 22.62 7.87 14.00
CA ALA A 79 23.24 6.65 14.51
C ALA A 79 24.04 5.93 13.43
N CYS A 80 23.48 5.73 12.24
CA CYS A 80 24.17 5.10 11.11
C CYS A 80 25.40 5.88 10.61
N SER A 81 25.46 7.19 10.86
CA SER A 81 26.54 8.05 10.39
C SER A 81 27.69 8.14 11.38
N PHE A 82 27.41 8.04 12.68
CA PHE A 82 28.37 8.40 13.73
C PHE A 82 28.64 7.31 14.78
N LEU A 83 27.79 6.27 14.90
CA LEU A 83 28.05 5.18 15.84
C LEU A 83 28.94 4.08 15.25
N PRO A 84 29.85 3.49 16.05
CA PRO A 84 30.49 2.23 15.71
C PRO A 84 29.49 1.08 15.54
N ASP A 85 29.81 0.09 14.71
CA ASP A 85 28.91 -1.04 14.38
C ASP A 85 28.31 -1.75 15.60
N ALA A 86 29.10 -1.94 16.66
CA ALA A 86 28.65 -2.62 17.88
C ALA A 86 27.59 -1.80 18.64
N GLU A 87 27.79 -0.48 18.75
CA GLU A 87 26.84 0.42 19.41
C GLU A 87 25.61 0.65 18.55
N LEU A 88 25.79 0.79 17.22
CA LEU A 88 24.70 0.92 16.27
C LEU A 88 23.75 -0.28 16.36
N ARG A 89 24.30 -1.50 16.42
CA ARG A 89 23.49 -2.71 16.56
C ARG A 89 22.62 -2.67 17.82
N THR A 90 23.22 -2.37 18.97
CA THR A 90 22.51 -2.25 20.25
C THR A 90 21.41 -1.19 20.17
N PHE A 91 21.73 0.00 19.63
CA PHE A 91 20.77 1.08 19.47
C PHE A 91 19.57 0.69 18.59
N ILE A 92 19.82 0.02 17.46
CA ILE A 92 18.76 -0.42 16.54
C ILE A 92 17.89 -1.48 17.20
N GLU A 93 18.47 -2.47 17.89
CA GLU A 93 17.72 -3.52 18.59
C GLU A 93 16.82 -2.93 19.71
N GLU A 94 17.34 -1.97 20.48
CA GLU A 94 16.61 -1.27 21.54
C GLU A 94 15.48 -0.39 20.99
N GLU A 95 15.76 0.48 20.01
CA GLU A 95 14.73 1.33 19.42
C GLU A 95 13.68 0.52 18.66
N THR A 96 14.06 -0.59 18.00
CA THR A 96 13.10 -1.52 17.36
C THR A 96 12.15 -2.11 18.38
N SER A 97 12.67 -2.61 19.50
CA SER A 97 11.85 -3.16 20.59
C SER A 97 10.89 -2.11 21.16
N LYS A 98 11.38 -0.88 21.33
CA LYS A 98 10.60 0.24 21.85
C LYS A 98 9.48 0.67 20.91
N VAL A 99 9.73 0.78 19.60
CA VAL A 99 8.68 1.16 18.63
C VAL A 99 7.62 0.08 18.48
N ILE A 100 8.00 -1.20 18.58
CA ILE A 100 7.06 -2.31 18.61
C ILE A 100 6.19 -2.21 19.86
N CYS A 101 6.78 -2.17 21.06
CA CYS A 101 6.04 -2.12 22.34
C CYS A 101 5.13 -0.89 22.45
N THR A 102 5.56 0.26 21.94
CA THR A 102 4.76 1.48 21.97
C THR A 102 3.77 1.59 20.80
N GLY A 103 3.82 0.71 19.81
CA GLY A 103 3.01 0.81 18.60
C GLY A 103 3.28 2.11 17.82
N ASN A 104 4.53 2.56 17.74
CA ASN A 104 4.90 3.77 17.00
C ASN A 104 5.18 3.46 15.52
N ILE A 105 4.29 3.90 14.63
CA ILE A 105 4.40 3.68 13.18
C ILE A 105 5.59 4.37 12.52
N GLU A 106 6.26 5.32 13.17
CA GLU A 106 7.56 5.82 12.69
C GLU A 106 8.63 4.71 12.65
N GLY A 107 8.41 3.60 13.37
CA GLY A 107 9.27 2.42 13.42
C GLY A 107 9.21 1.50 12.20
N ILE A 108 8.33 1.76 11.22
CA ILE A 108 8.23 0.94 9.99
C ILE A 108 9.59 0.76 9.26
N PRO A 109 10.50 1.74 9.18
CA PRO A 109 11.82 1.54 8.57
C PRO A 109 12.69 0.50 9.31
N LEU A 110 12.47 0.29 10.61
CA LEU A 110 13.18 -0.69 11.43
C LEU A 110 12.56 -2.09 11.32
N THR A 111 11.24 -2.19 11.42
CA THR A 111 10.54 -3.48 11.41
C THR A 111 10.24 -3.98 10.00
N GLY A 112 10.15 -3.06 9.03
CA GLY A 112 9.51 -3.29 7.74
C GLY A 112 8.01 -3.65 7.89
N LEU A 113 7.39 -4.00 6.76
CA LEU A 113 6.09 -4.67 6.75
C LEU A 113 6.30 -6.20 6.88
N SER A 114 6.95 -6.62 7.96
CA SER A 114 7.29 -8.01 8.28
C SER A 114 6.43 -8.52 9.46
N LEU A 115 6.80 -9.65 10.07
CA LEU A 115 6.17 -10.13 11.31
C LEU A 115 6.36 -9.16 12.48
N ASP A 116 7.52 -8.50 12.58
CA ASP A 116 7.74 -7.44 13.57
C ASP A 116 6.87 -6.22 13.26
N GLY A 117 6.63 -5.95 11.98
CA GLY A 117 5.68 -4.94 11.52
C GLY A 117 4.25 -5.27 11.95
N VAL A 118 3.84 -6.55 11.87
CA VAL A 118 2.54 -7.02 12.41
C VAL A 118 2.46 -6.74 13.90
N ALA A 119 3.49 -7.08 14.68
CA ALA A 119 3.52 -6.81 16.12
C ALA A 119 3.42 -5.31 16.45
N LEU A 120 4.16 -4.47 15.71
CA LEU A 120 4.08 -3.02 15.83
C LEU A 120 2.66 -2.49 15.53
N PHE A 121 2.05 -2.93 14.43
CA PHE A 121 0.70 -2.51 14.06
C PHE A 121 -0.36 -3.03 15.03
N GLN A 122 -0.19 -4.21 15.62
CA GLN A 122 -1.07 -4.73 16.66
C GLN A 122 -1.10 -3.76 17.86
N ASN A 123 0.07 -3.40 18.40
CA ASN A 123 0.16 -2.44 19.51
C ASN A 123 -0.35 -1.04 19.13
N TYR A 124 -0.16 -0.63 17.86
CA TYR A 124 -0.74 0.61 17.34
C TYR A 124 -2.27 0.57 17.36
N ILE A 125 -2.88 -0.52 16.87
CA ILE A 125 -4.34 -0.72 16.89
C ILE A 125 -4.86 -0.72 18.32
N ASP A 126 -4.20 -1.44 19.23
CA ASP A 126 -4.65 -1.56 20.63
C ASP A 126 -4.66 -0.20 21.35
N ARG A 127 -3.76 0.71 20.97
CA ARG A 127 -3.71 2.06 21.53
C ARG A 127 -4.66 3.05 20.85
N THR A 128 -4.82 2.97 19.53
CA THR A 128 -5.46 4.03 18.73
C THR A 128 -6.84 3.65 18.20
N ALA A 129 -7.18 2.36 18.19
CA ALA A 129 -8.30 1.75 17.49
C ALA A 129 -8.32 2.03 15.96
N ASP A 130 -7.22 2.52 15.38
CA ASP A 130 -7.12 2.79 13.95
C ASP A 130 -6.73 1.51 13.18
N ILE A 131 -7.75 0.69 12.94
CA ILE A 131 -7.65 -0.53 12.14
C ILE A 131 -7.41 -0.25 10.66
N GLN A 132 -7.82 0.93 10.17
CA GLN A 132 -7.74 1.31 8.76
C GLN A 132 -6.28 1.43 8.33
N THR A 133 -5.48 2.19 9.08
CA THR A 133 -4.05 2.40 8.76
C THR A 133 -3.30 1.07 8.71
N ALA A 134 -3.48 0.23 9.73
CA ALA A 134 -2.85 -1.09 9.80
C ALA A 134 -3.27 -2.01 8.65
N CYS A 135 -4.57 -2.07 8.34
CA CYS A 135 -5.09 -2.85 7.20
C CYS A 135 -4.50 -2.38 5.86
N LEU A 136 -4.52 -1.07 5.61
CA LEU A 136 -4.06 -0.50 4.33
C LEU A 136 -2.54 -0.65 4.16
N ALA A 137 -1.76 -0.64 5.24
CA ALA A 137 -0.33 -0.91 5.19
C ALA A 137 -0.06 -2.40 4.93
N MET A 138 -0.59 -3.29 5.77
CA MET A 138 -0.26 -4.72 5.72
C MET A 138 -0.87 -5.45 4.52
N SER A 139 -1.99 -4.96 3.97
CA SER A 139 -2.58 -5.45 2.70
C SER A 139 -1.62 -5.43 1.51
N ARG A 140 -0.59 -4.58 1.54
CA ARG A 140 0.41 -4.49 0.46
C ARG A 140 1.35 -5.69 0.41
N VAL A 141 1.46 -6.42 1.52
CA VAL A 141 2.39 -7.54 1.66
C VAL A 141 1.68 -8.82 2.08
N VAL A 142 0.54 -8.78 2.76
CA VAL A 142 -0.24 -9.96 3.14
C VAL A 142 -1.50 -10.05 2.26
N PRO A 143 -1.78 -11.19 1.61
CA PRO A 143 -1.04 -12.46 1.64
C PRO A 143 0.09 -12.56 0.59
N SER A 144 0.36 -11.51 -0.18
CA SER A 144 1.22 -11.55 -1.38
C SER A 144 2.69 -11.94 -1.16
N ARG A 145 3.24 -11.71 0.03
CA ARG A 145 4.64 -11.95 0.44
C ARG A 145 4.74 -12.99 1.54
N PHE A 146 3.82 -12.94 2.50
CA PHE A 146 3.66 -13.91 3.58
C PHE A 146 2.20 -13.94 4.03
N ILE A 147 1.83 -14.98 4.76
CA ILE A 147 0.47 -15.19 5.25
C ILE A 147 0.47 -14.95 6.76
N ASP A 148 -0.49 -14.17 7.24
CA ASP A 148 -0.68 -13.90 8.66
C ASP A 148 -2.18 -13.86 8.99
N SER A 149 -2.58 -14.62 10.02
CA SER A 149 -3.98 -14.74 10.44
C SER A 149 -4.49 -13.47 11.13
N THR A 150 -3.62 -12.77 11.86
CA THR A 150 -3.94 -11.52 12.57
C THR A 150 -4.29 -10.43 11.56
N VAL A 151 -3.46 -10.26 10.52
CA VAL A 151 -3.75 -9.31 9.43
C VAL A 151 -5.03 -9.70 8.69
N SER A 152 -5.27 -10.99 8.49
CA SER A 152 -6.52 -11.47 7.88
C SER A 152 -7.75 -11.10 8.71
N GLN A 153 -7.65 -11.18 10.04
CA GLN A 153 -8.71 -10.75 10.96
C GLN A 153 -8.91 -9.24 10.92
N TRP A 154 -7.83 -8.44 10.92
CA TRP A 154 -7.92 -6.98 10.79
C TRP A 154 -8.68 -6.58 9.53
N VAL A 155 -8.36 -7.23 8.41
CA VAL A 155 -9.04 -7.01 7.15
C VAL A 155 -10.52 -7.32 7.27
N VAL A 156 -10.92 -8.44 7.89
CA VAL A 156 -12.35 -8.74 8.13
C VAL A 156 -13.04 -7.66 8.98
N ILE A 157 -12.39 -7.19 10.03
CA ILE A 157 -12.92 -6.14 10.93
C ILE A 157 -13.09 -4.83 10.17
N TYR A 158 -12.07 -4.37 9.45
CA TYR A 158 -12.13 -3.13 8.69
C TYR A 158 -13.20 -3.19 7.59
N LYS A 159 -13.35 -4.34 6.95
CA LYS A 159 -14.43 -4.59 5.99
C LYS A 159 -15.80 -4.46 6.62
N GLY A 160 -16.01 -5.07 7.79
CA GLY A 160 -17.25 -4.92 8.56
C GLY A 160 -17.53 -3.48 8.97
N LEU A 161 -16.49 -2.71 9.32
CA LEU A 161 -16.62 -1.28 9.62
C LEU A 161 -17.10 -0.49 8.38
N LEU A 162 -16.45 -0.70 7.24
CA LEU A 162 -16.83 -0.07 5.98
C LEU A 162 -18.27 -0.42 5.59
N ASP A 163 -18.68 -1.68 5.77
CA ASP A 163 -20.02 -2.19 5.52
C ASP A 163 -21.06 -1.65 6.53
N SER A 164 -20.67 -1.28 7.75
CA SER A 164 -21.57 -0.61 8.69
C SER A 164 -21.84 0.85 8.30
N TRP A 165 -20.88 1.49 7.63
CA TRP A 165 -20.85 2.93 7.43
C TRP A 165 -21.45 3.47 6.15
N GLN A 166 -21.86 2.64 5.19
CA GLN A 166 -22.30 3.16 3.90
C GLN A 166 -21.31 2.94 2.73
N LEU A 167 -20.05 2.61 3.06
CA LEU A 167 -18.89 2.86 2.20
C LEU A 167 -18.56 1.73 1.21
N TRP A 168 -19.55 1.28 0.43
CA TRP A 168 -19.44 0.07 -0.40
C TRP A 168 -18.41 0.24 -1.51
N HIS A 169 -18.28 1.47 -2.02
CA HIS A 169 -17.30 1.79 -3.04
C HIS A 169 -15.87 1.65 -2.49
N GLN A 170 -15.59 2.15 -1.29
CA GLN A 170 -14.27 2.04 -0.67
C GLN A 170 -13.95 0.58 -0.34
N ARG A 171 -14.96 -0.16 0.14
CA ARG A 171 -14.89 -1.60 0.36
C ARG A 171 -14.53 -2.37 -0.92
N ALA A 172 -15.15 -2.01 -2.05
CA ALA A 172 -14.86 -2.62 -3.35
C ALA A 172 -13.44 -2.30 -3.84
N LEU A 173 -12.98 -1.04 -3.69
CA LEU A 173 -11.60 -0.67 -4.02
C LEU A 173 -10.57 -1.45 -3.20
N LEU A 174 -10.83 -1.63 -1.90
CA LEU A 174 -9.98 -2.47 -1.04
C LEU A 174 -9.93 -3.91 -1.55
N ASP A 175 -11.07 -4.51 -1.89
CA ASP A 175 -11.12 -5.88 -2.43
C ASP A 175 -10.35 -6.03 -3.75
N ILE A 176 -10.47 -5.05 -4.64
CA ILE A 176 -9.72 -5.04 -5.91
C ILE A 176 -8.21 -4.99 -5.61
N SER A 177 -7.77 -4.05 -4.77
CA SER A 177 -6.34 -3.92 -4.44
C SER A 177 -5.77 -5.18 -3.78
N MET A 178 -6.56 -5.89 -2.98
CA MET A 178 -6.15 -7.14 -2.32
C MET A 178 -6.12 -8.34 -3.28
N SER A 179 -6.89 -8.27 -4.36
CA SER A 179 -6.94 -9.31 -5.39
C SER A 179 -5.84 -9.16 -6.44
N GLU A 180 -5.09 -8.07 -6.42
CA GLU A 180 -3.98 -7.78 -7.32
C GLU A 180 -2.66 -8.26 -6.70
N GLY A 181 -2.39 -9.57 -6.76
CA GLY A 181 -1.13 -10.13 -6.27
C GLY A 181 -0.80 -11.52 -6.81
N PRO A 182 0.48 -11.94 -6.85
CA PRO A 182 0.88 -13.24 -7.39
C PRO A 182 0.28 -14.42 -6.61
N LEU A 183 0.05 -14.23 -5.30
CA LEU A 183 -0.57 -15.20 -4.40
C LEU A 183 -2.05 -14.88 -4.12
N ALA A 184 -2.64 -13.90 -4.82
CA ALA A 184 -4.05 -13.62 -4.66
C ALA A 184 -4.86 -14.78 -5.23
N GLU A 185 -5.67 -15.40 -4.37
CA GLU A 185 -6.55 -16.48 -4.79
C GLU A 185 -7.57 -15.94 -5.81
N VAL A 186 -7.53 -16.47 -7.03
CA VAL A 186 -8.55 -16.14 -8.04
C VAL A 186 -9.86 -16.73 -7.55
N LYS A 187 -10.72 -15.87 -6.99
CA LYS A 187 -12.04 -16.30 -6.53
C LYS A 187 -12.82 -16.88 -7.71
N PRO A 188 -13.36 -18.12 -7.59
CA PRO A 188 -14.14 -18.70 -8.66
C PRO A 188 -15.40 -17.85 -8.90
N ALA A 189 -15.82 -17.77 -10.16
CA ALA A 189 -17.09 -17.14 -10.49
C ALA A 189 -18.22 -17.81 -9.68
N GLN A 190 -19.01 -17.02 -8.95
CA GLN A 190 -20.10 -17.54 -8.11
C GLN A 190 -21.44 -17.59 -8.86
N VAL A 191 -21.53 -16.92 -10.01
CA VAL A 191 -22.73 -16.85 -10.84
C VAL A 191 -22.39 -17.28 -12.25
N PHE A 192 -23.21 -18.16 -12.78
CA PHE A 192 -23.06 -18.72 -14.12
C PHE A 192 -24.36 -18.55 -14.91
N ALA A 193 -24.25 -18.07 -16.14
CA ALA A 193 -25.37 -18.11 -17.08
C ALA A 193 -25.52 -19.55 -17.62
N ARG A 194 -26.74 -20.03 -17.79
CA ARG A 194 -27.03 -21.37 -18.33
C ARG A 194 -27.96 -21.31 -19.53
N CYS A 195 -27.83 -22.25 -20.47
CA CYS A 195 -28.78 -22.40 -21.56
C CYS A 195 -30.10 -22.97 -21.04
N THR A 196 -31.24 -22.34 -21.35
CA THR A 196 -32.56 -22.86 -20.97
C THR A 196 -32.94 -24.17 -21.67
N PHE A 197 -32.28 -24.52 -22.78
CA PHE A 197 -32.59 -25.71 -23.55
C PHE A 197 -31.76 -26.94 -23.19
N CYS A 198 -30.42 -26.81 -23.21
CA CYS A 198 -29.53 -27.95 -22.92
C CYS A 198 -28.94 -27.93 -21.51
N ASN A 199 -29.29 -26.91 -20.71
CA ASN A 199 -28.85 -26.70 -19.33
C ASN A 199 -27.34 -26.55 -19.11
N ASN A 200 -26.51 -26.64 -20.15
CA ASN A 200 -25.08 -26.37 -20.06
C ASN A 200 -24.82 -24.90 -19.72
N THR A 201 -23.78 -24.69 -18.92
CA THR A 201 -23.25 -23.38 -18.60
C THR A 201 -22.83 -22.67 -19.90
N LEU A 202 -23.29 -21.44 -20.05
CA LEU A 202 -22.81 -20.51 -21.06
C LEU A 202 -21.49 -19.96 -20.53
N GLU A 203 -20.44 -20.79 -20.44
CA GLU A 203 -19.13 -20.36 -19.99
C GLU A 203 -18.60 -19.32 -20.98
N LEU A 204 -18.74 -18.04 -20.62
CA LEU A 204 -18.25 -16.94 -21.44
C LEU A 204 -16.71 -16.91 -21.49
N GLY A 205 -15.99 -17.74 -20.74
CA GLY A 205 -14.52 -17.71 -20.61
C GLY A 205 -13.73 -18.95 -21.03
N PHE A 206 -14.35 -20.09 -21.35
CA PHE A 206 -13.61 -21.37 -21.48
C PHE A 206 -13.71 -22.07 -22.85
N ALA A 207 -14.28 -21.42 -23.86
CA ALA A 207 -14.38 -22.01 -25.21
C ALA A 207 -13.01 -22.23 -25.91
N ASN A 208 -11.90 -21.74 -25.36
CA ASN A 208 -10.56 -21.86 -25.98
C ASN A 208 -9.68 -22.99 -25.43
N SER A 209 -10.04 -23.69 -24.35
CA SER A 209 -9.20 -24.78 -23.82
C SER A 209 -9.46 -26.14 -24.48
N LYS A 210 -10.55 -26.30 -25.26
CA LYS A 210 -10.83 -27.55 -26.01
C LYS A 210 -10.65 -27.45 -27.54
N ALA A 211 -10.26 -26.29 -28.07
CA ALA A 211 -10.03 -26.09 -29.50
C ALA A 211 -8.56 -26.18 -29.93
N LYS A 212 -7.64 -26.60 -29.04
CA LYS A 212 -6.19 -26.60 -29.33
C LYS A 212 -5.68 -27.84 -30.06
N ASP A 213 -6.55 -28.78 -30.48
CA ASP A 213 -6.10 -30.04 -31.08
C ASP A 213 -6.57 -30.31 -32.52
N ARG A 214 -7.16 -29.32 -33.21
CA ARG A 214 -7.52 -29.48 -34.63
C ARG A 214 -7.37 -28.21 -35.45
N SER A 215 -6.14 -27.75 -35.66
CA SER A 215 -5.73 -27.09 -36.90
C SER A 215 -4.22 -26.85 -36.89
N ARG A 216 -3.47 -27.85 -37.38
CA ARG A 216 -2.20 -27.55 -38.06
C ARG A 216 -2.55 -26.95 -39.42
N PHE A 217 -1.81 -25.93 -39.80
CA PHE A 217 -1.71 -25.33 -41.14
C PHE A 217 -2.70 -24.19 -41.48
N ARG A 218 -2.26 -22.94 -41.23
CA ARG A 218 -2.05 -21.93 -42.28
C ARG A 218 -1.42 -20.66 -41.69
N SER A 219 -0.25 -20.32 -42.22
CA SER A 219 0.36 -19.00 -42.15
C SER A 219 -0.57 -17.98 -42.82
N GLY A 220 -0.82 -16.84 -42.16
CA GLY A 220 -1.57 -15.73 -42.76
C GLY A 220 -2.04 -14.69 -41.74
N ARG A 221 -1.39 -13.51 -41.79
CA ARG A 221 -1.85 -12.17 -41.35
C ARG A 221 -2.75 -12.09 -40.10
N SER A 222 -2.17 -11.52 -39.05
CA SER A 222 -2.86 -11.01 -37.86
C SER A 222 -3.86 -9.91 -38.20
N HIS A 223 -5.10 -10.29 -38.50
CA HIS A 223 -6.23 -9.37 -38.41
C HIS A 223 -6.70 -9.28 -36.94
N PRO A 224 -7.14 -8.10 -36.46
CA PRO A 224 -7.70 -7.98 -35.13
C PRO A 224 -8.97 -8.82 -35.07
N VAL A 225 -9.02 -9.80 -34.16
CA VAL A 225 -10.19 -10.64 -33.93
C VAL A 225 -11.34 -9.73 -33.48
N GLU A 226 -12.27 -9.44 -34.39
CA GLU A 226 -13.54 -8.81 -34.07
C GLU A 226 -14.25 -9.63 -33.00
N LYS A 227 -14.91 -8.93 -32.07
CA LYS A 227 -15.68 -9.54 -30.98
C LYS A 227 -16.69 -10.53 -31.58
N VAL A 228 -16.43 -11.83 -31.47
CA VAL A 228 -17.36 -12.85 -31.98
C VAL A 228 -18.63 -12.79 -31.13
N LYS A 229 -19.67 -12.16 -31.68
CA LYS A 229 -21.01 -12.13 -31.08
C LYS A 229 -21.60 -13.53 -31.20
N ILE A 230 -21.66 -14.26 -30.09
CA ILE A 230 -22.27 -15.58 -30.03
C ILE A 230 -23.79 -15.37 -29.92
N SER A 231 -24.52 -15.62 -31.02
CA SER A 231 -25.99 -15.47 -31.12
C SER A 231 -26.78 -16.70 -30.65
N GLY A 232 -26.10 -17.75 -30.16
CA GLY A 232 -26.73 -19.00 -29.72
C GLY A 232 -25.85 -19.80 -28.76
N CYS A 233 -26.42 -20.76 -28.04
CA CYS A 233 -25.69 -21.59 -27.09
C CYS A 233 -24.47 -22.27 -27.74
N PRO A 234 -23.26 -22.18 -27.17
CA PRO A 234 -22.06 -22.84 -27.72
C PRO A 234 -22.21 -24.35 -27.88
N SER A 235 -22.93 -25.00 -26.95
CA SER A 235 -23.13 -26.46 -26.93
C SER A 235 -24.24 -26.95 -27.86
N CYS A 236 -25.42 -26.33 -27.85
CA CYS A 236 -26.60 -26.84 -28.58
C CYS A 236 -27.07 -25.94 -29.73
N LYS A 237 -26.40 -24.80 -29.97
CA LYS A 237 -26.68 -23.82 -31.04
C LYS A 237 -28.07 -23.17 -31.01
N LYS A 238 -28.92 -23.49 -30.03
CA LYS A 238 -30.23 -22.84 -29.84
C LYS A 238 -30.07 -21.37 -29.44
N PRO A 239 -31.01 -20.49 -29.81
CA PRO A 239 -30.92 -19.06 -29.55
C PRO A 239 -30.83 -18.76 -28.05
N LEU A 240 -30.13 -17.68 -27.70
CA LEU A 240 -30.06 -17.19 -26.33
C LEU A 240 -31.34 -16.42 -25.97
N PRO A 241 -31.68 -16.27 -24.68
CA PRO A 241 -32.86 -15.52 -24.26
C PRO A 241 -32.78 -14.05 -24.74
N TYR A 242 -33.93 -13.42 -24.89
CA TYR A 242 -34.02 -12.00 -25.26
C TYR A 242 -34.04 -11.10 -24.02
N CYS A 243 -33.46 -9.92 -24.13
CA CYS A 243 -33.59 -8.88 -23.12
C CYS A 243 -35.06 -8.47 -22.95
N ALA A 244 -35.56 -8.44 -21.72
CA ALA A 244 -36.95 -8.07 -21.43
C ALA A 244 -37.29 -6.60 -21.76
N VAL A 245 -36.27 -5.74 -21.92
CA VAL A 245 -36.43 -4.31 -22.21
C VAL A 245 -36.30 -4.04 -23.70
N CYS A 246 -35.15 -4.36 -24.30
CA CYS A 246 -34.88 -4.03 -25.70
C CYS A 246 -35.22 -5.14 -26.69
N THR A 247 -35.67 -6.31 -26.22
CA THR A 247 -36.04 -7.47 -27.06
C THR A 247 -34.95 -7.98 -28.00
N LEU A 248 -33.70 -7.55 -27.80
CA LEU A 248 -32.53 -8.06 -28.52
C LEU A 248 -31.99 -9.32 -27.84
N PRO A 249 -31.41 -10.27 -28.59
CA PRO A 249 -30.78 -11.46 -28.01
C PRO A 249 -29.71 -11.06 -26.99
N LEU A 250 -29.68 -11.74 -25.85
CA LEU A 250 -28.59 -11.65 -24.88
C LEU A 250 -27.37 -12.34 -25.50
N HIS A 251 -26.46 -11.58 -26.12
CA HIS A 251 -25.28 -12.15 -26.77
C HIS A 251 -24.22 -12.53 -25.73
N CYS A 252 -23.72 -13.75 -25.75
CA CYS A 252 -22.56 -14.09 -24.92
C CYS A 252 -21.31 -13.41 -25.51
N MET A 253 -20.88 -12.27 -24.94
CA MET A 253 -19.53 -11.74 -25.19
C MET A 253 -18.55 -12.50 -24.32
N ALA A 254 -17.61 -13.23 -24.93
CA ALA A 254 -16.52 -13.80 -24.15
C ALA A 254 -15.61 -12.66 -23.68
N PRO A 255 -15.47 -12.37 -22.37
CA PRO A 255 -14.41 -11.48 -21.91
C PRO A 255 -13.08 -12.06 -22.41
N LYS A 256 -12.20 -11.21 -22.94
CA LYS A 256 -10.82 -11.60 -23.27
C LYS A 256 -10.11 -12.00 -21.98
N MET A 257 -10.20 -13.26 -21.60
CA MET A 257 -9.37 -13.83 -20.56
C MET A 257 -8.09 -14.31 -21.24
N GLY A 258 -7.07 -13.46 -21.32
CA GLY A 258 -5.81 -13.89 -21.93
C GLY A 258 -4.75 -12.84 -22.26
N GLN A 259 -5.01 -11.54 -22.09
CA GLN A 259 -3.97 -10.52 -22.15
C GLN A 259 -4.36 -9.39 -21.22
N ILE A 260 -3.80 -9.40 -20.01
CA ILE A 260 -3.62 -8.16 -19.25
C ILE A 260 -2.52 -7.40 -19.99
N ASP A 261 -2.87 -6.82 -21.14
CA ASP A 261 -2.06 -5.76 -21.72
C ASP A 261 -2.31 -4.55 -20.82
N ASN A 262 -1.29 -4.17 -20.03
CA ASN A 262 -1.27 -2.95 -19.19
C ASN A 262 -1.54 -1.64 -19.97
N ARG A 263 -1.75 -1.71 -21.28
CA ARG A 263 -2.09 -0.59 -22.17
C ARG A 263 -3.51 -0.65 -22.75
N SER A 264 -4.22 -1.76 -22.59
CA SER A 264 -5.59 -1.90 -23.07
C SER A 264 -6.57 -1.58 -21.94
N LYS A 265 -7.38 -0.53 -22.15
CA LYS A 265 -8.47 -0.16 -21.23
C LYS A 265 -9.24 -1.44 -20.85
N PRO A 266 -9.51 -1.71 -19.55
CA PRO A 266 -10.32 -2.86 -19.18
C PRO A 266 -11.66 -2.74 -19.91
N ALA A 267 -12.33 -3.85 -20.21
CA ALA A 267 -13.62 -3.86 -20.92
C ALA A 267 -14.61 -2.91 -20.20
N ARG A 268 -14.68 -1.65 -20.66
CA ARG A 268 -15.24 -0.50 -19.92
C ARG A 268 -16.52 0.04 -20.52
N ASN A 269 -17.24 -0.77 -21.30
CA ASN A 269 -18.59 -0.39 -21.71
C ASN A 269 -19.57 -1.14 -20.81
N PHE A 270 -20.04 -0.45 -19.79
CA PHE A 270 -21.15 -0.90 -18.95
C PHE A 270 -22.31 -1.39 -19.82
N ASP A 271 -22.60 -0.70 -20.93
CA ASP A 271 -23.59 -1.04 -21.96
C ASP A 271 -23.48 -2.48 -22.53
N GLU A 272 -22.32 -3.13 -22.40
CA GLU A 272 -22.09 -4.51 -22.85
C GLU A 272 -22.30 -5.56 -21.75
N TRP A 273 -22.59 -5.13 -20.51
CA TRP A 273 -22.77 -6.04 -19.36
C TRP A 273 -24.20 -6.59 -19.32
N PHE A 274 -24.34 -7.74 -18.67
CA PHE A 274 -25.63 -8.27 -18.28
C PHE A 274 -25.98 -7.82 -16.87
N THR A 275 -27.15 -7.21 -16.73
CA THR A 275 -27.73 -6.92 -15.42
C THR A 275 -28.86 -7.90 -15.14
N TRP A 276 -29.02 -8.31 -13.88
CA TRP A 276 -30.16 -9.11 -13.46
C TRP A 276 -30.54 -8.81 -12.02
N CYS A 277 -31.82 -8.92 -11.71
CA CYS A 277 -32.32 -8.83 -10.36
C CYS A 277 -32.15 -10.19 -9.66
N GLN A 278 -31.48 -10.21 -8.50
CA GLN A 278 -31.30 -11.44 -7.74
C GLN A 278 -32.60 -12.00 -7.15
N ASN A 279 -33.63 -11.17 -6.98
CA ASN A 279 -34.92 -11.60 -6.43
C ASN A 279 -35.82 -12.22 -7.50
N CYS A 280 -36.12 -11.48 -8.57
CA CYS A 280 -37.05 -11.94 -9.63
C CYS A 280 -36.36 -12.68 -10.78
N LYS A 281 -35.03 -12.74 -10.82
CA LYS A 281 -34.20 -13.41 -11.86
C LYS A 281 -34.40 -12.89 -13.28
N HIS A 282 -35.13 -11.79 -13.46
CA HIS A 282 -35.18 -11.06 -14.72
C HIS A 282 -33.86 -10.32 -14.94
N GLY A 283 -33.40 -10.29 -16.18
CA GLY A 283 -32.19 -9.59 -16.57
C GLY A 283 -32.24 -9.08 -18.00
N GLY A 284 -31.30 -8.21 -18.31
CA GLY A 284 -31.20 -7.52 -19.59
C GLY A 284 -29.78 -7.05 -19.88
N HIS A 285 -29.65 -6.33 -20.99
CA HIS A 285 -28.47 -5.49 -21.21
C HIS A 285 -28.48 -4.34 -20.20
N SER A 286 -27.30 -3.80 -19.91
CA SER A 286 -27.12 -2.67 -18.99
C SER A 286 -27.54 -1.36 -19.59
#